data_AF-A0A2W7AH55-F1
#
_entry.id   AF-A0A2W7AH55-F1
#
_cell.length_a   1.000
_cell.length_b   1.000
_cell.length_c   1.000
_cell.angle_alpha   90.00
_cell.angle_beta   90.00
_cell.angle_gamma   90.00
#
_symmetry.space_group_name_H-M   'P 1'
#
loop_
_entity.id
_entity.type
_entity.pdbx_description
1 polymer ?
#
loop_
_entity_poly.entity_id
_entity_poly.type
_entity_poly.pdbx_seq_one_letter_code
_entity_poly.pdbx_strand_id
1 'polypeptide(L)'
;MPRLLLLLPAMLLGACAIHTSRTSVVVLTESKGVVEACTKLGDIDGDSTLAPILLVDQARDSAMARLKIRAADLGGTHVLTSVADPKWKGPDNSGVVYKCTP
;
A
#
# COMPACT_ATOMS: atom_id res chain seq x y z
N MET A 1 -2.66 26.33 36.96
CA MET A 1 -2.58 26.16 35.50
C MET A 1 -2.79 24.67 35.14
N PRO A 2 -4.00 24.22 34.74
CA PRO A 2 -4.21 22.81 34.38
C PRO A 2 -4.82 22.66 32.96
N ARG A 3 -4.31 23.40 31.96
CA ARG A 3 -4.84 23.34 30.57
C ARG A 3 -4.05 22.43 29.63
N LEU A 4 -2.89 21.90 30.06
CA LEU A 4 -2.02 21.09 29.20
C LEU A 4 -2.43 19.60 29.15
N LEU A 5 -3.09 19.09 30.21
CA LEU A 5 -3.49 17.68 30.31
C LEU A 5 -4.70 17.30 29.44
N LEU A 6 -5.46 18.28 28.94
CA LEU A 6 -6.63 18.04 28.09
C LEU A 6 -6.30 17.85 26.60
N LEU A 7 -5.04 18.06 26.19
CA LEU A 7 -4.58 17.93 24.80
C LEU A 7 -3.96 16.56 24.48
N LEU A 8 -3.67 15.75 25.52
CA LEU A 8 -3.11 14.41 25.37
C LEU A 8 -4.02 13.43 24.61
N PRO A 9 -5.36 13.39 24.85
CA PRO A 9 -6.23 12.45 24.15
C PRO A 9 -6.31 12.72 22.65
N ALA A 10 -6.16 13.98 22.22
CA ALA A 10 -6.29 14.38 20.82
C ALA A 10 -5.13 13.88 19.94
N MET A 11 -3.92 13.66 20.50
CA MET A 11 -2.78 13.14 19.74
C MET A 11 -2.88 11.64 19.46
N LEU A 12 -3.63 10.89 20.27
CA LEU A 12 -3.80 9.43 20.10
C LEU A 12 -4.73 9.08 18.93
N LEU A 13 -5.62 9.98 18.50
CA LEU A 13 -6.51 9.75 17.35
C LEU A 13 -5.84 9.97 15.98
N GLY A 14 -4.62 10.51 15.94
CA GLY A 14 -3.89 10.76 14.68
C GLY A 14 -3.11 9.56 14.13
N ALA A 15 -3.03 8.44 14.86
CA ALA A 15 -2.18 7.30 14.50
C ALA A 15 -2.87 6.27 13.58
N CYS A 16 -4.12 6.49 13.18
CA CYS A 16 -4.73 5.68 12.13
C CYS A 16 -4.03 6.04 10.81
N ALA A 17 -3.30 5.08 10.21
CA ALA A 17 -2.81 5.16 8.84
C ALA A 17 -4.02 5.12 7.88
N ILE A 18 -4.74 6.24 7.82
CA ILE A 18 -5.91 6.43 6.97
C ILE A 18 -5.40 6.49 5.53
N HIS A 19 -6.11 5.83 4.61
CA HIS A 19 -5.89 5.99 3.18
C HIS A 19 -5.89 7.49 2.83
N THR A 20 -4.71 8.03 2.56
CA THR A 20 -4.56 9.41 2.11
C THR A 20 -4.87 9.48 0.61
N SER A 21 -5.20 10.67 0.11
CA SER A 21 -5.37 10.91 -1.33
C SER A 21 -4.18 10.43 -2.18
N ARG A 22 -2.97 10.39 -1.60
CA ARG A 22 -1.79 9.86 -2.29
C ARG A 22 -1.84 8.35 -2.51
N THR A 23 -2.46 7.60 -1.60
CA THR A 23 -2.63 6.15 -1.72
C THR A 23 -3.80 5.75 -2.62
N SER A 24 -4.82 6.61 -2.78
CA SER A 24 -5.98 6.32 -3.65
C SER A 24 -5.65 6.45 -5.14
N VAL A 25 -4.59 7.18 -5.49
CA VAL A 25 -4.09 7.30 -6.87
C VAL A 25 -3.30 6.08 -7.32
N VAL A 26 -2.80 5.28 -6.37
CA VAL A 26 -1.96 4.12 -6.70
C VAL A 26 -2.81 2.94 -7.18
N VAL A 27 -2.62 2.58 -8.45
CA VAL A 27 -3.25 1.43 -9.09
C VAL A 27 -2.36 0.20 -8.96
N LEU A 28 -2.90 -0.89 -8.42
CA LEU A 28 -2.22 -2.19 -8.40
C LEU A 28 -2.68 -2.98 -9.63
N THR A 29 -1.73 -3.57 -10.34
CA THR A 29 -2.00 -4.35 -11.55
C THR A 29 -1.02 -5.53 -11.65
N GLU A 30 -1.46 -6.62 -12.26
CA GLU A 30 -0.58 -7.72 -12.69
C GLU A 30 -0.18 -7.57 -14.17
N SER A 31 -0.89 -6.69 -14.90
CA SER A 31 -0.73 -6.53 -16.34
C SER A 31 0.47 -5.64 -16.67
N LYS A 32 1.54 -6.24 -17.17
CA LYS A 32 2.75 -5.52 -17.60
C LYS A 32 2.47 -4.44 -18.63
N GLY A 33 1.53 -4.66 -19.56
CA GLY A 33 1.15 -3.68 -20.58
C GLY A 33 0.67 -2.33 -20.05
N VAL A 34 0.16 -2.27 -18.80
CA VAL A 34 -0.28 -1.02 -18.17
C VAL A 34 0.92 -0.15 -17.74
N VAL A 35 2.07 -0.76 -17.46
CA VAL A 35 3.27 -0.07 -16.94
C VAL A 35 4.40 0.04 -17.97
N GLU A 36 4.22 -0.47 -19.20
CA GLU A 36 5.26 -0.51 -20.24
C GLU A 36 5.81 0.88 -20.60
N ALA A 37 4.96 1.90 -20.64
CA ALA A 37 5.36 3.28 -20.93
C ALA A 37 5.78 4.08 -19.68
N CYS A 38 5.79 3.45 -18.50
CA CYS A 38 5.98 4.13 -17.23
C CYS A 38 7.42 4.01 -16.71
N THR A 39 7.84 4.98 -15.91
CA THR A 39 9.20 4.97 -15.33
C THR A 39 9.23 4.09 -14.08
N LYS A 40 10.10 3.07 -14.05
CA LYS A 40 10.34 2.27 -12.84
C LYS A 40 10.98 3.14 -11.75
N LEU A 41 10.39 3.15 -10.56
CA LEU A 41 10.89 3.89 -9.40
C LEU A 41 11.64 2.99 -8.40
N GLY A 42 11.26 1.72 -8.31
CA GLY A 42 11.90 0.78 -7.39
C GLY A 42 11.03 -0.43 -7.08
N ASP A 43 11.58 -1.32 -6.26
CA ASP A 43 10.90 -2.52 -5.79
C ASP A 43 10.45 -2.30 -4.33
N ILE A 44 9.27 -2.79 -3.98
CA ILE A 44 8.64 -2.66 -2.65
C ILE A 44 8.10 -4.01 -2.18
N ASP A 45 7.92 -4.12 -0.87
CA ASP A 45 7.35 -5.31 -0.24
C ASP A 45 6.12 -4.95 0.61
N GLY A 46 4.98 -5.55 0.26
CA GLY A 46 3.72 -5.42 0.96
C GLY A 46 3.61 -6.25 2.23
N ASP A 47 4.65 -6.99 2.62
CA ASP A 47 4.55 -7.99 3.68
C ASP A 47 3.93 -7.44 4.97
N SER A 48 3.06 -8.27 5.54
CA SER A 48 2.56 -8.09 6.88
C SER A 48 2.93 -9.34 7.67
N THR A 49 3.64 -9.14 8.78
CA THR A 49 3.94 -10.20 9.76
C THR A 49 2.68 -10.88 10.33
N LEU A 50 1.50 -10.39 9.96
CA LEU A 50 0.17 -10.90 10.32
C LEU A 50 -0.39 -11.87 9.27
N ALA A 51 0.16 -11.93 8.04
CA ALA A 51 -0.31 -12.77 6.95
C ALA A 51 -0.53 -14.26 7.33
N PRO A 52 0.29 -14.90 8.20
CA PRO A 52 0.07 -16.29 8.62
C PRO A 52 -1.18 -16.51 9.49
N ILE A 53 -1.74 -15.45 10.07
CA ILE A 53 -2.85 -15.50 11.04
C ILE A 53 -4.16 -15.05 10.39
N LEU A 54 -4.07 -14.25 9.32
CA LEU A 54 -5.23 -13.72 8.60
C LEU A 54 -5.81 -14.75 7.63
N LEU A 55 -7.12 -14.65 7.38
CA LEU A 55 -7.74 -15.31 6.23
C LEU A 55 -7.09 -14.78 4.95
N VAL A 56 -6.98 -15.62 3.91
CA VAL A 56 -6.29 -15.27 2.65
C VAL A 56 -6.81 -13.97 2.04
N ASP A 57 -8.12 -13.74 2.06
CA ASP A 57 -8.72 -12.51 1.54
C ASP A 57 -8.29 -11.27 2.34
N GLN A 58 -8.27 -11.38 3.67
CA GLN A 58 -7.84 -10.30 4.55
C GLN A 58 -6.33 -10.06 4.44
N ALA A 59 -5.54 -11.12 4.28
CA ALA A 59 -4.11 -11.04 4.02
C ALA A 59 -3.86 -10.29 2.69
N ARG A 60 -4.60 -10.62 1.62
CA ARG A 60 -4.52 -9.94 0.32
C ARG A 60 -4.83 -8.47 0.45
N ASP A 61 -5.96 -8.13 1.07
CA ASP A 61 -6.38 -6.73 1.22
C ASP A 61 -5.36 -5.93 2.06
N SER A 62 -4.78 -6.56 3.09
CA SER A 62 -3.71 -5.94 3.90
C SER A 62 -2.42 -5.70 3.11
N ALA A 63 -2.02 -6.66 2.26
CA ALA A 63 -0.85 -6.55 1.40
C ALA A 63 -1.07 -5.46 0.33
N MET A 64 -2.26 -5.42 -0.29
CA MET A 64 -2.64 -4.38 -1.25
C MET A 64 -2.57 -2.98 -0.61
N ALA A 65 -3.10 -2.82 0.61
CA ALA A 65 -3.06 -1.55 1.32
C ALA A 65 -1.62 -1.11 1.60
N ARG A 66 -0.75 -2.03 2.05
CA ARG A 66 0.67 -1.73 2.31
C ARG A 66 1.43 -1.38 1.04
N LEU A 67 1.20 -2.10 -0.05
CA LEU A 67 1.81 -1.79 -1.35
C LEU A 67 1.41 -0.39 -1.84
N LYS A 68 0.14 0.01 -1.68
CA LYS A 68 -0.31 1.37 -2.03
C LYS A 68 0.38 2.44 -1.20
N ILE A 69 0.56 2.21 0.11
CA ILE A 69 1.26 3.15 1.00
C ILE A 69 2.71 3.33 0.54
N ARG A 70 3.46 2.23 0.38
CA ARG A 70 4.87 2.30 -0.01
C ARG A 70 5.08 2.89 -1.40
N ALA A 71 4.20 2.58 -2.34
CA ALA A 71 4.24 3.17 -3.67
C ALA A 71 3.96 4.67 -3.63
N ALA A 72 3.01 5.12 -2.82
CA ALA A 72 2.72 6.53 -2.62
C ALA A 72 3.90 7.26 -1.96
N ASP A 73 4.59 6.63 -1.01
CA ASP A 73 5.79 7.18 -0.36
C ASP A 73 6.94 7.38 -1.37
N LEU A 74 7.07 6.49 -2.37
CA LEU A 74 8.00 6.63 -3.48
C LEU A 74 7.53 7.61 -4.57
N GLY A 75 6.31 8.14 -4.48
CA GLY A 75 5.72 9.02 -5.50
C GLY A 75 5.31 8.30 -6.79
N GLY A 76 5.04 6.99 -6.69
CA GLY A 76 4.52 6.17 -7.78
C GLY A 76 3.02 6.32 -7.97
N THR A 77 2.56 5.93 -9.15
CA THR A 77 1.13 5.91 -9.52
C THR A 77 0.64 4.49 -9.82
N HIS A 78 1.53 3.58 -10.17
CA HIS A 78 1.19 2.18 -10.46
C HIS A 78 2.14 1.24 -9.72
N VAL A 79 1.63 0.06 -9.37
CA VAL A 79 2.41 -1.03 -8.79
C VAL A 79 2.11 -2.29 -9.57
N LEU A 80 3.15 -2.88 -10.16
CA LEU A 80 3.09 -4.20 -10.76
C LEU A 80 3.28 -5.25 -9.66
N THR A 81 2.27 -6.07 -9.39
CA THR A 81 2.31 -7.07 -8.31
C THR A 81 1.37 -8.24 -8.59
N SER A 82 1.76 -9.44 -8.13
CA SER A 82 0.93 -10.66 -8.16
C SER A 82 -0.24 -10.61 -7.18
N VAL A 83 -0.17 -9.76 -6.15
CA VAL A 83 -1.25 -9.55 -5.16
C VAL A 83 -2.53 -9.00 -5.81
N ALA A 84 -2.40 -8.36 -6.98
CA ALA A 84 -3.54 -7.86 -7.75
C ALA A 84 -4.36 -8.98 -8.43
N ASP A 85 -3.84 -10.21 -8.52
CA ASP A 85 -4.58 -11.35 -9.06
C ASP A 85 -5.69 -11.78 -8.09
N PRO A 86 -6.96 -11.85 -8.51
CA PRO A 86 -8.04 -12.43 -7.69
C PRO A 86 -7.76 -13.87 -7.22
N LYS A 87 -6.88 -14.61 -7.91
CA LYS A 87 -6.45 -15.97 -7.56
C LYS A 87 -5.20 -16.01 -6.69
N TRP A 88 -4.71 -14.87 -6.21
CA TRP A 88 -3.56 -14.81 -5.32
C TRP A 88 -3.76 -15.68 -4.08
N LYS A 89 -2.75 -16.48 -3.72
CA LYS A 89 -2.78 -17.43 -2.59
C LYS A 89 -1.66 -17.17 -1.57
N GLY A 90 -0.94 -16.05 -1.70
CA GLY A 90 0.33 -15.83 -1.02
C GLY A 90 1.46 -16.72 -1.54
N PRO A 91 2.69 -16.59 -1.00
CA PRO A 91 3.18 -15.60 -0.02
C PRO A 91 3.78 -14.33 -0.68
N ASP A 92 3.76 -14.26 -2.02
CA ASP A 92 4.39 -13.18 -2.74
C ASP A 92 3.65 -11.86 -2.51
N ASN A 93 4.26 -10.99 -1.71
CA ASN A 93 3.79 -9.66 -1.37
C ASN A 93 4.62 -8.58 -2.07
N SER A 94 5.51 -8.97 -2.99
CA SER A 94 6.39 -8.03 -3.65
C SER A 94 5.66 -7.25 -4.75
N GLY A 95 6.17 -6.05 -5.02
CA GLY A 95 5.65 -5.22 -6.09
C GLY A 95 6.73 -4.31 -6.66
N VAL A 96 6.58 -3.93 -7.92
CA VAL A 96 7.46 -2.97 -8.59
C VAL A 96 6.69 -1.67 -8.80
N VAL A 97 7.22 -0.56 -8.30
CA VAL A 97 6.60 0.75 -8.37
C VAL A 97 6.96 1.44 -9.67
N TYR A 98 5.95 2.00 -10.32
CA TYR A 98 6.06 2.78 -11.54
C TYR A 98 5.41 4.15 -11.37
N LYS A 99 6.01 5.14 -12.05
CA LYS A 99 5.43 6.45 -12.25
C LYS A 99 5.00 6.59 -13.70
N CYS A 100 3.69 6.56 -13.91
CA CYS A 100 3.08 6.90 -15.18
C CYS A 100 2.72 8.38 -15.15
N THR A 101 3.17 9.14 -16.14
CA THR A 101 2.63 10.47 -16.44
C THR A 101 1.30 10.29 -17.19
N PRO A 102 0.26 11.07 -16.85
CA PRO A 102 -0.95 11.12 -17.65
C PRO A 102 -0.69 11.63 -19.07
#